data_AF-A0A2E4FJP4-F1
#
_entry.id   AF-A0A2E4FJP4-F1
#
_cell.length_a   1.000
_cell.length_b   1.000
_cell.length_c   1.000
_cell.angle_alpha   90.00
_cell.angle_beta   90.00
_cell.angle_gamma   90.00
#
_symmetry.space_group_name_H-M   'P 1'
#
loop_
_entity.id
_entity.type
_entity.pdbx_description
1 polymer ?
#
loop_
_entity_poly.entity_id
_entity_poly.type
_entity_poly.pdbx_seq_one_letter_code
_entity_poly.pdbx_strand_id
1 'polypeptide(L)' 'MEKTTVYLDSDDYLRLKRLAAEQQRPSAELIREAVAEYTKRHAATRVARSIGAFSSGRDDLGERAEELLTGLGQP' A
#
# COMPACT_ATOMS: atom_id res chain seq x y z
N MET A 1 6.52 9.98 13.83
CA MET A 1 6.58 8.62 14.42
C MET A 1 5.87 8.66 15.75
N GLU A 2 5.01 7.69 16.01
CA GLU A 2 4.32 7.53 17.31
C GLU A 2 5.01 6.42 18.12
N LYS A 3 5.09 6.57 19.44
CA LYS A 3 5.72 5.58 20.32
C LYS A 3 4.68 4.53 20.70
N THR A 4 4.94 3.28 20.32
CA THR A 4 4.09 2.13 20.67
C THR A 4 4.92 1.11 21.42
N THR A 5 4.36 0.58 22.52
CA THR A 5 4.93 -0.56 23.24
C THR A 5 4.26 -1.83 22.75
N VAL A 6 5.05 -2.83 22.36
CA VAL A 6 4.57 -4.16 21.93
C VAL A 6 5.16 -5.22 22.85
N TYR A 7 4.36 -6.25 23.13
CA TYR A 7 4.84 -7.44 23.83
C TYR A 7 5.39 -8.43 22.80
N LEU A 8 6.54 -9.01 23.11
CA LEU A 8 7.20 -10.04 22.31
C LEU A 8 7.62 -11.16 23.25
N ASP A 9 7.54 -12.39 22.77
CA ASP A 9 8.16 -13.51 23.48
C ASP A 9 9.66 -13.28 23.60
N SER A 10 10.23 -13.77 24.70
CA SER A 10 11.64 -13.52 25.01
C SER A 10 12.57 -14.08 23.94
N ASP A 11 12.23 -15.24 23.37
CA ASP A 11 12.99 -15.86 22.29
C ASP A 11 12.95 -15.03 21.00
N ASP A 12 11.80 -14.46 20.65
CA ASP A 12 11.65 -13.63 19.45
C ASP A 12 12.37 -12.29 19.61
N TYR A 13 12.34 -11.71 20.80
CA TYR A 13 13.13 -10.52 21.09
C TYR A 13 14.63 -10.77 21.00
N LEU A 14 15.11 -11.93 21.46
CA LEU A 14 16.52 -12.32 21.33
C LEU A 14 16.92 -12.54 19.86
N ARG A 15 16.07 -13.22 19.08
CA ARG A 15 16.28 -13.39 17.63
C ARG A 15 16.37 -12.05 16.92
N LEU A 16 15.44 -11.14 17.20
CA LEU A 16 15.43 -9.79 16.65
C LEU A 16 16.71 -9.01 17.01
N LYS A 17 17.17 -9.10 18.26
CA LYS A 17 18.42 -8.44 18.69
C LYS A 17 19.65 -8.98 17.97
N ARG A 18 19.74 -10.29 17.77
CA ARG A 18 20.85 -10.91 17.03
C ARG A 18 20.87 -10.42 15.59
N LEU A 19 19.71 -10.46 14.92
CA LEU A 19 19.57 -9.98 13.55
C LEU A 19 19.92 -8.48 13.42
N ALA A 20 19.47 -7.66 14.36
CA ALA A 20 19.80 -6.24 14.42
C ALA A 20 21.31 -5.99 14.56
N ALA A 21 21.98 -6.76 15.42
CA ALA A 21 23.42 -6.67 15.63
C ALA A 21 24.21 -7.11 14.38
N GLU A 22 23.82 -8.22 13.75
CA GLU A 22 24.42 -8.73 12.52
C GLU A 22 24.30 -7.72 11.37
N GLN A 23 23.16 -7.04 11.25
CA GLN A 23 22.93 -6.01 10.23
C GLN A 23 23.45 -4.63 10.61
N GLN A 24 23.96 -4.44 11.83
CA GLN A 24 24.35 -3.13 12.38
C GLN A 24 23.21 -2.09 12.33
N ARG A 25 21.96 -2.55 12.52
CA ARG A 25 20.75 -1.71 12.44
C ARG A 25 20.03 -1.66 13.78
N PRO A 26 19.34 -0.57 14.13
CA PRO A 26 18.51 -0.53 15.33
C PRO A 26 17.33 -1.52 15.25
N SER A 27 17.05 -2.26 16.32
CA SER A 27 15.91 -3.20 16.37
C SER A 27 14.57 -2.52 16.05
N ALA A 28 14.41 -1.25 16.44
CA ALA A 28 13.22 -0.46 16.12
C ALA A 28 13.06 -0.23 14.59
N GLU A 29 14.15 -0.16 13.84
CA GLU A 29 14.10 -0.05 12.38
C GLU A 29 13.57 -1.34 11.74
N LEU A 30 14.09 -2.48 12.19
CA LEU A 30 13.62 -3.79 11.73
C LEU A 30 12.15 -4.03 12.06
N ILE A 31 11.68 -3.63 13.25
CA ILE A 31 10.26 -3.73 13.62
C ILE A 31 9.40 -2.89 12.67
N ARG A 32 9.81 -1.65 12.36
CA ARG A 32 9.06 -0.79 11.43
C ARG A 32 8.98 -1.40 10.04
N GLU A 33 10.10 -1.94 9.54
CA GLU A 33 10.15 -2.62 8.24
C GLU A 33 9.23 -3.84 8.22
N ALA A 34 9.29 -4.69 9.25
CA ALA A 34 8.44 -5.86 9.37
C ALA A 34 6.95 -5.50 9.43
N VAL A 35 6.57 -4.46 10.17
CA VAL A 35 5.18 -3.96 10.23
C VAL A 35 4.74 -3.43 8.87
N ALA A 36 5.58 -2.64 8.19
CA ALA A 36 5.26 -2.11 6.86
C ALA A 36 5.09 -3.24 5.83
N GLU A 37 5.94 -4.25 5.87
CA GLU A 37 5.86 -5.38 4.97
C GLU A 37 4.63 -6.26 5.25
N TYR A 38 4.38 -6.60 6.51
CA TYR A 38 3.22 -7.39 6.90
C TYR A 38 1.91 -6.70 6.53
N THR A 39 1.79 -5.40 6.86
CA THR A 39 0.61 -4.60 6.50
C THR A 39 0.45 -4.48 5.00
N LYS A 40 1.52 -4.30 4.22
CA LYS A 40 1.44 -4.28 2.75
C LYS A 40 0.96 -5.63 2.19
N ARG A 41 1.46 -6.75 2.71
CA ARG A 41 1.08 -8.10 2.27
C ARG A 41 -0.37 -8.44 2.63
N HIS A 42 -0.93 -7.85 3.68
CA HIS A 42 -2.26 -8.19 4.20
C HIS A 42 -3.29 -7.08 4.04
N ALA A 43 -2.88 -5.89 3.63
CA ALA A 43 -3.79 -4.92 3.08
C ALA A 43 -4.43 -5.58 1.85
N ALA A 44 -5.72 -5.88 1.96
CA ALA A 44 -6.52 -6.20 0.78
C ALA A 44 -6.19 -5.11 -0.24
N THR A 45 -5.65 -5.51 -1.40
CA THR A 45 -5.39 -4.55 -2.46
C THR A 45 -6.75 -3.96 -2.77
N ARG A 46 -7.03 -2.77 -2.24
CA ARG A 46 -8.23 -2.02 -2.54
C ARG A 46 -7.97 -1.44 -3.91
N VAL A 47 -7.93 -2.32 -4.91
CA VAL A 47 -8.01 -1.92 -6.31
C VAL A 47 -9.24 -1.04 -6.35
N ALA A 48 -9.07 0.22 -6.77
CA ALA A 48 -10.22 1.11 -6.87
C ALA A 48 -11.26 0.36 -7.72
N ARG A 49 -12.51 0.32 -7.25
CA ARG A 49 -13.58 -0.45 -7.91
C ARG A 49 -13.76 -0.08 -9.39
N SER A 50 -13.22 1.07 -9.80
CA SER A 50 -13.20 1.60 -11.15
C SER A 50 -12.09 1.04 -12.05
N ILE A 51 -11.00 0.48 -11.52
CA ILE A 51 -9.93 -0.08 -12.38
C ILE A 51 -10.47 -1.33 -13.06
N GLY A 52 -10.52 -1.31 -14.39
CA GLY A 52 -11.07 -2.40 -15.20
C GLY A 52 -12.60 -2.51 -15.15
N ALA A 53 -13.31 -1.54 -14.56
CA ALA A 53 -14.77 -1.52 -14.54
C ALA A 53 -15.39 -1.29 -15.94
N PHE A 54 -14.59 -0.88 -16.90
CA PHE A 54 -14.99 -0.64 -18.28
C PHE A 54 -14.04 -1.37 -19.23
N SER A 55 -14.61 -2.11 -20.18
CA SER A 55 -13.89 -2.88 -21.22
C SER A 55 -14.36 -2.49 -22.62
N SER A 56 -14.62 -1.20 -22.85
CA SER A 56 -15.16 -0.69 -24.12
C SER A 56 -14.23 -0.90 -25.32
N GLY A 57 -12.95 -1.20 -25.10
CA GLY A 57 -11.94 -1.37 -26.15
C GLY A 57 -11.60 -0.08 -26.88
N ARG A 58 -12.08 1.07 -26.39
CA ARG A 58 -11.83 2.40 -26.95
C ARG A 58 -10.73 3.10 -26.17
N ASP A 59 -9.65 3.43 -26.85
CA ASP A 59 -8.51 4.20 -26.34
C ASP A 59 -8.63 5.71 -26.64
N ASP A 60 -9.52 6.09 -27.58
CA ASP A 60 -9.74 7.48 -28.04
C ASP A 60 -10.66 8.32 -27.12
N LEU A 61 -11.25 7.73 -26.09
CA LEU A 61 -12.26 8.40 -25.25
C LEU A 61 -11.74 9.66 -24.54
N GLY A 62 -10.47 9.66 -24.12
CA GLY A 62 -9.86 10.81 -23.46
C GLY A 62 -9.61 11.97 -24.42
N GLU A 63 -9.17 11.65 -25.64
CA GLU A 63 -8.88 12.64 -26.67
C GLU A 63 -10.15 13.32 -27.21
N ARG A 64 -11.26 12.57 -27.23
CA ARG A 64 -12.55 13.03 -27.75
C ARG A 64 -13.51 13.49 -26.67
N ALA A 65 -13.06 13.64 -25.42
CA ALA A 65 -13.94 13.95 -24.30
C ALA A 65 -14.81 15.18 -24.55
N GLU A 66 -14.24 16.27 -25.07
CA GLU A 66 -14.98 17.51 -25.36
C GLU A 66 -16.02 17.35 -26.48
N GLU A 67 -15.69 16.60 -27.53
CA GLU A 67 -16.61 16.28 -28.63
C GLU A 67 -17.78 15.43 -28.11
N LEU A 68 -17.48 14.40 -27.32
CA LEU A 68 -18.47 13.47 -26.78
C LEU A 68 -19.37 14.11 -25.71
N LEU A 69 -18.91 15.17 -25.05
CA LEU A 69 -19.66 15.91 -24.03
C LEU A 69 -20.40 17.12 -24.60
N THR A 70 -20.29 17.39 -25.90
CA THR A 70 -21.01 18.51 -26.54
C THR A 70 -22.52 18.29 -26.45
N GLY A 71 -23.24 19.27 -25.89
CA GLY A 71 -24.69 19.21 -25.67
C GLY A 71 -25.12 18.60 -24.33
N LEU A 72 -24.17 18.15 -23.50
CA LEU A 72 -24.48 17.66 -22.16
C LEU A 72 -24.98 18.80 -21.27
N GLY A 73 -26.21 18.69 -20.77
CA GLY A 73 -26.82 19.66 -19.85
C GLY A 73 -27.55 20.84 -20.52
N GLN A 74 -27.81 20.77 -21.82
CA GLN A 74 -28.75 21.69 -22.47
C GLN A 74 -30.20 21.22 -22.23
N PRO A 75 -31.15 22.14 -21.97
CA PRO A 75 -32.53 21.83 -21.59
C PRO A 75 -33.38 21.24 -22.71
#